data_AF-A0A2E9MMF4-F1
#
_entry.id   AF-A0A2E9MMF4-F1
#
_cell.length_a   1.000
_cell.length_b   1.000
_cell.length_c   1.000
_cell.angle_alpha   90.00
_cell.angle_beta   90.00
_cell.angle_gamma   90.00
#
_symmetry.space_group_name_H-M   'P 1'
#
loop_
_entity.id
_entity.type
_entity.pdbx_description
1 polymer ?
#
loop_
_entity_poly.entity_id
_entity_poly.type
_entity_poly.pdbx_seq_one_letter_code
_entity_poly.pdbx_strand_id
1 'polypeptide(L)'
;MRRTMAVVVGSLVVVGGIAMTGCGERPDELGPYVEAFQAMDTYHEQLVQMEVALKADQVALAAGTSEVITAYLADMEKVQLGKNKRIIAGHNKVKRTLAHALKKIVQPDFPTFPISALKQINVIRDVVITHITTLEKRWIEEERPTEFPLSWPAKD
;
A
#
# COMPACT_ATOMS: atom_id res chain seq x y z
N MET A 1 -5.30 -59.55 36.06
CA MET A 1 -5.35 -58.48 37.08
C MET A 1 -5.14 -57.13 36.40
N ARG A 2 -6.13 -56.24 36.55
CA ARG A 2 -6.16 -54.78 36.33
C ARG A 2 -5.06 -54.11 35.47
N ARG A 3 -5.48 -53.47 34.36
CA ARG A 3 -5.58 -52.00 34.26
C ARG A 3 -6.31 -51.61 32.97
N THR A 4 -7.49 -51.03 33.17
CA THR A 4 -8.20 -50.11 32.27
C THR A 4 -7.32 -48.89 31.98
N MET A 5 -7.28 -48.44 30.72
CA MET A 5 -7.16 -47.01 30.38
C MET A 5 -7.80 -46.78 29.00
N ALA A 6 -8.89 -46.01 29.02
CA ALA A 6 -9.52 -45.42 27.87
C ALA A 6 -8.73 -44.18 27.43
N VAL A 7 -8.57 -43.96 26.12
CA VAL A 7 -8.29 -42.61 25.57
C VAL A 7 -9.05 -42.42 24.26
N VAL A 8 -10.23 -41.80 24.42
CA VAL A 8 -10.79 -40.69 23.64
C VAL A 8 -10.59 -40.70 22.11
N VAL A 9 -11.68 -41.07 21.43
CA VAL A 9 -12.02 -40.64 20.06
C VAL A 9 -12.17 -39.12 20.06
N GLY A 10 -11.17 -38.41 19.54
CA GLY A 10 -11.21 -36.97 19.33
C GLY A 10 -11.70 -36.65 17.92
N SER A 11 -13.00 -36.39 17.79
CA SER A 11 -13.63 -35.84 16.59
C SER A 11 -12.98 -34.51 16.22
N LEU A 12 -12.27 -34.46 15.09
CA LEU A 12 -11.85 -33.20 14.49
C LEU A 12 -13.06 -32.55 13.82
N VAL A 13 -13.78 -31.75 14.60
CA VAL A 13 -14.79 -30.81 14.12
C VAL A 13 -14.03 -29.65 13.45
N VAL A 14 -13.87 -29.72 12.13
CA VAL A 14 -13.51 -28.54 11.32
C VAL A 14 -14.81 -27.80 11.02
N VAL A 15 -15.15 -26.85 11.90
CA VAL A 15 -16.20 -25.85 11.68
C VAL A 15 -15.59 -24.65 10.96
N GLY A 16 -16.27 -24.20 9.91
CA GLY A 16 -16.15 -22.85 9.35
C GLY A 16 -15.34 -22.78 8.05
N GLY A 17 -15.90 -22.55 6.86
CA GLY A 17 -17.27 -22.16 6.56
C GLY A 17 -17.67 -22.55 5.14
N ILE A 18 -18.90 -23.07 5.05
CA ILE A 18 -19.64 -23.16 3.79
C ILE A 18 -20.29 -21.79 3.62
N ALA A 19 -19.81 -20.98 2.69
CA ALA A 19 -20.57 -19.84 2.18
C ALA A 19 -21.36 -20.31 0.95
N MET A 20 -22.57 -20.84 1.18
CA MET A 20 -23.59 -20.95 0.13
C MET A 20 -24.72 -19.99 0.46
N THR A 21 -24.74 -18.82 -0.19
CA THR A 21 -25.96 -18.05 -0.43
C THR A 21 -25.79 -17.22 -1.71
N GLY A 22 -26.46 -17.62 -2.79
CA GLY A 22 -26.62 -16.75 -3.95
C GLY A 22 -27.57 -15.60 -3.61
N CYS A 23 -27.03 -14.39 -3.42
CA CYS A 23 -27.81 -13.18 -3.22
C CYS A 23 -27.01 -11.93 -3.61
N GLY A 24 -26.87 -11.63 -4.91
CA GLY A 24 -26.48 -10.31 -5.42
C GLY A 24 -25.22 -9.65 -4.85
N GLU A 25 -24.33 -10.39 -4.18
CA GLU A 25 -23.13 -9.84 -3.57
C GLU A 25 -22.18 -9.40 -4.67
N ARG A 26 -21.85 -8.09 -4.67
CA ARG A 26 -20.77 -7.59 -5.51
C ARG A 26 -19.50 -8.33 -5.09
N PRO A 27 -18.69 -8.82 -6.04
CA PRO A 27 -17.39 -9.40 -5.73
C PRO A 27 -16.58 -8.45 -4.83
N ASP A 28 -15.87 -9.02 -3.85
CA ASP A 28 -14.92 -8.24 -3.06
C ASP A 28 -13.80 -7.74 -3.97
N GLU A 29 -13.79 -6.44 -4.22
CA GLU A 29 -12.72 -5.77 -4.95
C GLU A 29 -11.78 -4.96 -4.04
N LEU A 30 -12.17 -4.72 -2.79
CA LEU A 30 -11.39 -3.88 -1.86
C LEU A 30 -10.27 -4.69 -1.20
N GLY A 31 -10.56 -5.91 -0.74
CA GLY A 31 -9.58 -6.80 -0.10
C GLY A 31 -8.35 -7.06 -0.98
N PRO A 32 -8.53 -7.64 -2.18
CA PRO A 32 -7.43 -7.91 -3.09
C PRO A 32 -6.65 -6.65 -3.52
N TYR A 33 -7.35 -5.52 -3.66
CA TYR A 33 -6.69 -4.25 -4.00
C TYR A 33 -5.82 -3.74 -2.85
N VAL A 34 -6.31 -3.83 -1.61
CA VAL A 34 -5.55 -3.42 -0.41
C VAL A 34 -4.28 -4.26 -0.28
N GLU A 35 -4.37 -5.58 -0.44
CA GLU A 35 -3.22 -6.48 -0.44
C GLU A 35 -2.21 -6.13 -1.54
N ALA A 36 -2.69 -5.89 -2.77
CA ALA A 36 -1.82 -5.48 -3.88
C ALA A 36 -1.16 -4.11 -3.64
N PHE A 37 -1.86 -3.18 -2.99
CA PHE A 37 -1.32 -1.86 -2.66
C PHE A 37 -0.33 -1.91 -1.48
N GLN A 38 -0.48 -2.86 -0.55
CA GLN A 38 0.45 -3.08 0.56
C GLN A 38 1.84 -3.50 0.06
N ALA A 39 1.92 -4.21 -1.06
CA ALA A 39 3.20 -4.52 -1.69
C ALA A 39 4.01 -3.26 -2.08
N MET A 40 3.38 -2.08 -2.11
CA MET A 40 4.04 -0.82 -2.40
C MET A 40 4.69 -0.17 -1.16
N ASP A 41 4.48 -0.70 0.05
CA ASP A 41 4.99 -0.13 1.29
C ASP A 41 6.52 0.01 1.27
N THR A 42 7.24 -0.91 0.62
CA THR A 42 8.70 -0.81 0.41
C THR A 42 9.09 0.49 -0.30
N TYR A 43 8.29 0.96 -1.27
CA TYR A 43 8.54 2.24 -1.92
C TYR A 43 8.24 3.43 -0.99
N HIS A 44 7.24 3.31 -0.12
CA HIS A 44 6.93 4.37 0.85
C HIS A 44 8.06 4.53 1.87
N GLU A 45 8.61 3.41 2.36
CA GLU A 45 9.78 3.39 3.24
C GLU A 45 11.01 4.02 2.58
N GLN A 46 11.32 3.63 1.33
CA GLN A 46 12.42 4.22 0.58
C GLN A 46 12.25 5.73 0.40
N LEU A 47 11.03 6.20 0.08
CA LEU A 47 10.75 7.62 -0.05
C LEU A 47 10.88 8.38 1.28
N VAL A 48 10.54 7.75 2.41
CA VAL A 48 10.78 8.33 3.75
C VAL A 48 12.28 8.44 4.03
N GLN A 49 13.06 7.39 3.76
CA GLN A 49 14.52 7.41 3.92
C GLN A 49 15.17 8.51 3.06
N MET A 50 14.73 8.67 1.82
CA MET A 50 15.18 9.75 0.94
C MET A 50 14.80 11.13 1.48
N GLU A 51 13.59 11.29 2.02
CA GLU A 51 13.19 12.55 2.67
C GLU A 51 14.13 12.89 3.84
N VAL A 52 14.44 11.90 4.69
CA VAL A 52 15.34 12.06 5.83
C VAL A 52 16.74 12.45 5.36
N ALA A 53 17.29 11.74 4.36
CA ALA A 53 18.59 12.05 3.77
C ALA A 53 18.64 13.48 3.20
N LEU A 54 17.62 13.89 2.44
CA LEU A 54 17.53 15.23 1.87
C LEU A 54 17.49 16.33 2.93
N LYS A 55 16.80 16.10 4.05
CA LYS A 55 16.77 17.05 5.18
C LYS A 55 18.08 17.10 5.94
N ALA A 56 18.83 16.00 5.97
CA ALA A 56 20.16 15.91 6.57
C ALA A 56 21.29 16.36 5.63
N ASP A 57 20.96 16.95 4.47
CA ASP A 57 21.92 17.36 3.42
C ASP A 57 22.78 16.21 2.86
N GLN A 58 22.29 14.97 2.97
CA GLN A 58 22.94 13.76 2.47
C GLN A 58 22.49 13.44 1.04
N VAL A 59 22.71 14.38 0.13
CA VAL A 59 22.18 14.35 -1.24
C VAL A 59 22.53 13.06 -2.00
N ALA A 60 23.74 12.53 -1.80
CA ALA A 60 24.19 11.29 -2.46
C ALA A 60 23.29 10.08 -2.14
N LEU A 61 22.73 10.00 -0.92
CA LEU A 61 21.84 8.90 -0.53
C LEU A 61 20.43 9.05 -1.13
N ALA A 62 20.05 10.26 -1.55
CA ALA A 62 18.77 10.54 -2.18
C ALA A 62 18.85 10.64 -3.71
N ALA A 63 20.04 10.52 -4.31
CA ALA A 63 20.23 10.62 -5.76
C ALA A 63 19.33 9.63 -6.54
N GLY A 64 19.01 8.48 -5.93
CA GLY A 64 18.14 7.43 -6.47
C GLY A 64 16.62 7.71 -6.43
N THR A 65 16.19 8.93 -6.09
CA THR A 65 14.75 9.23 -5.87
C THR A 65 13.93 9.00 -7.13
N SER A 66 14.44 9.38 -8.30
CA SER A 66 13.73 9.21 -9.57
C SER A 66 13.56 7.73 -9.94
N GLU A 67 14.56 6.91 -9.65
CA GLU A 67 14.57 5.47 -9.88
C GLU A 67 13.51 4.78 -9.02
N VAL A 68 13.45 5.12 -7.72
CA VAL A 68 12.42 4.59 -6.81
C VAL A 68 11.02 4.97 -7.26
N ILE A 69 10.78 6.23 -7.65
CA ILE A 69 9.48 6.66 -8.15
C ILE A 69 9.13 5.96 -9.47
N THR A 70 10.11 5.71 -10.33
CA THR A 70 9.92 4.99 -11.59
C THR A 70 9.52 3.54 -11.34
N ALA A 71 10.23 2.84 -10.45
CA ALA A 71 9.90 1.47 -10.06
C ALA A 71 8.51 1.40 -9.41
N TYR A 72 8.20 2.35 -8.51
CA TYR A 72 6.88 2.44 -7.89
C TYR A 72 5.77 2.62 -8.93
N LEU A 73 5.95 3.53 -9.89
CA LEU A 73 4.97 3.72 -10.98
C LEU A 73 4.79 2.45 -11.82
N ALA A 74 5.89 1.75 -12.15
CA ALA A 74 5.85 0.53 -12.94
C ALA A 74 5.13 -0.62 -12.20
N ASP A 75 5.28 -0.73 -10.88
CA ASP A 75 4.59 -1.75 -10.11
C ASP A 75 3.12 -1.40 -9.87
N MET A 76 2.80 -0.12 -9.68
CA MET A 76 1.42 0.37 -9.72
C MET A 76 0.72 0.02 -11.04
N GLU A 77 1.44 0.04 -12.17
CA GLU A 77 0.88 -0.37 -13.48
C GLU A 77 0.51 -1.85 -13.58
N LYS A 78 1.11 -2.70 -12.75
CA LYS A 78 0.84 -4.15 -12.72
C LYS A 78 -0.37 -4.50 -11.85
N VAL A 79 -0.83 -3.59 -11.00
CA VAL A 79 -1.99 -3.84 -10.11
C VAL A 79 -3.25 -4.01 -10.95
N GLN A 80 -3.90 -5.17 -10.79
CA GLN A 80 -5.17 -5.45 -11.44
C GLN A 80 -6.29 -4.68 -10.74
N LEU A 81 -7.07 -3.92 -11.51
CA LEU A 81 -8.21 -3.15 -11.00
C LEU A 81 -9.52 -3.85 -11.32
N GLY A 82 -10.42 -3.87 -10.33
CA GLY A 82 -11.82 -4.25 -10.52
C GLY A 82 -12.64 -3.16 -11.22
N LYS A 83 -13.95 -3.11 -10.92
CA LYS A 83 -14.91 -2.14 -11.48
C LYS A 83 -15.22 -0.98 -10.52
N ASN A 84 -14.70 -1.01 -9.30
CA ASN A 84 -14.97 -0.01 -8.28
C ASN A 84 -14.34 1.33 -8.65
N LYS A 85 -15.19 2.28 -9.08
CA LYS A 85 -14.78 3.60 -9.56
C LYS A 85 -13.96 4.39 -8.54
N ARG A 86 -14.19 4.21 -7.23
CA ARG A 86 -13.44 4.92 -6.18
C ARG A 86 -12.01 4.39 -6.08
N ILE A 87 -11.84 3.07 -6.08
CA ILE A 87 -10.52 2.42 -6.10
C ILE A 87 -9.76 2.84 -7.36
N ILE A 88 -10.39 2.74 -8.54
CA ILE A 88 -9.80 3.13 -9.82
C ILE A 88 -9.37 4.61 -9.82
N ALA A 89 -10.22 5.51 -9.30
CA ALA A 89 -9.91 6.93 -9.25
C ALA A 89 -8.71 7.23 -8.35
N GLY A 90 -8.67 6.65 -7.15
CA GLY A 90 -7.57 6.81 -6.21
C GLY A 90 -6.26 6.23 -6.74
N HIS A 91 -6.30 5.01 -7.28
CA HIS A 91 -5.16 4.37 -7.93
C HIS A 91 -4.58 5.24 -9.05
N ASN A 92 -5.44 5.71 -9.96
CA ASN A 92 -5.02 6.58 -11.07
C ASN A 92 -4.50 7.94 -10.59
N LYS A 93 -5.02 8.46 -9.48
CA LYS A 93 -4.52 9.70 -8.89
C LYS A 93 -3.08 9.50 -8.38
N VAL A 94 -2.80 8.41 -7.67
CA VAL A 94 -1.42 8.07 -7.25
C VAL A 94 -0.50 7.94 -8.46
N LYS A 95 -0.87 7.14 -9.48
CA LYS A 95 -0.05 7.00 -10.70
C LYS A 95 0.25 8.32 -11.39
N ARG A 96 -0.76 9.18 -11.56
CA ARG A 96 -0.55 10.50 -12.17
C ARG A 96 0.37 11.38 -11.33
N THR A 97 0.28 11.29 -10.01
CA THR A 97 1.18 12.02 -9.11
C THR A 97 2.63 11.53 -9.26
N LEU A 98 2.87 10.21 -9.31
CA LEU A 98 4.19 9.63 -9.55
C LEU A 98 4.76 10.09 -10.89
N ALA A 99 3.98 9.96 -11.97
CA ALA A 99 4.40 10.40 -13.30
C ALA A 99 4.67 11.91 -13.38
N HIS A 100 3.91 12.72 -12.63
CA HIS A 100 4.15 14.16 -12.55
C HIS A 100 5.41 14.49 -11.73
N ALA A 101 5.65 13.78 -10.63
CA ALA A 101 6.85 13.93 -9.82
C ALA A 101 8.11 13.69 -10.65
N LEU A 102 8.15 12.62 -11.46
CA LEU A 102 9.27 12.33 -12.36
C LEU A 102 9.58 13.46 -13.35
N LYS A 103 8.55 14.20 -13.80
CA LYS A 103 8.74 15.36 -14.69
C LYS A 103 9.27 16.61 -13.98
N LYS A 104 9.23 16.63 -12.65
CA LYS A 104 9.51 17.82 -11.83
C LYS A 104 10.77 17.69 -10.99
N ILE A 105 11.21 16.46 -10.71
CA ILE A 105 12.51 16.21 -10.10
C ILE A 105 13.58 16.57 -11.12
N VAL A 106 14.54 17.41 -10.71
CA VAL A 106 15.72 17.70 -11.54
C VAL A 106 16.78 16.60 -11.35
N GLN A 107 17.83 16.58 -12.16
CA GLN A 107 18.88 15.57 -12.01
C GLN A 107 19.70 15.80 -10.72
N PRO A 108 20.24 14.75 -10.08
CA PRO A 108 20.94 14.85 -8.79
C PRO A 108 22.16 15.79 -8.76
N ASP A 109 22.76 16.06 -9.91
CA ASP A 109 23.90 16.96 -10.11
C ASP A 109 23.51 18.45 -10.14
N PHE A 110 22.23 18.78 -10.21
CA PHE A 110 21.76 20.17 -10.17
C PHE A 110 21.66 20.68 -8.71
N PRO A 111 22.08 21.93 -8.43
CA PRO A 111 21.99 22.52 -7.08
C PRO A 111 20.57 22.56 -6.49
N THR A 112 19.55 22.57 -7.34
CA THR A 112 18.13 22.61 -6.92
C THR A 112 17.52 21.23 -6.70
N PHE A 113 18.29 20.16 -6.93
CA PHE A 113 17.83 18.78 -6.73
C PHE A 113 17.20 18.55 -5.35
N PRO A 114 17.87 18.88 -4.23
CA PRO A 114 17.35 18.50 -2.92
C PRO A 114 15.97 19.11 -2.65
N ILE A 115 15.79 20.38 -3.02
CA ILE A 115 14.54 21.11 -2.88
C ILE A 115 13.46 20.50 -3.78
N SER A 116 13.80 20.17 -5.03
CA SER A 116 12.85 19.61 -5.99
C SER A 116 12.37 18.21 -5.57
N ALA A 117 13.31 17.34 -5.16
CA ALA A 117 13.06 15.97 -4.75
C ALA A 117 12.24 15.93 -3.47
N LEU A 118 12.63 16.70 -2.45
CA LEU A 118 11.89 16.80 -1.19
C LEU A 118 10.44 17.26 -1.43
N LYS A 119 10.25 18.27 -2.28
CA LYS A 119 8.91 18.74 -2.65
C LYS A 119 8.09 17.65 -3.32
N GLN A 120 8.66 16.88 -4.25
CA GLN A 120 7.91 15.83 -4.93
C GLN A 120 7.61 14.64 -4.02
N ILE A 121 8.54 14.24 -3.14
CA ILE A 121 8.29 13.20 -2.11
C ILE A 121 7.10 13.60 -1.23
N ASN A 122 7.04 14.85 -0.78
CA ASN A 122 5.90 15.34 0.02
C ASN A 122 4.58 15.30 -0.75
N VAL A 123 4.58 15.71 -2.02
CA VAL A 123 3.37 15.63 -2.87
C VAL A 123 2.91 14.19 -3.07
N ILE A 124 3.83 13.24 -3.24
CA ILE A 124 3.50 11.81 -3.33
C ILE A 124 2.89 11.33 -2.02
N ARG A 125 3.54 11.61 -0.89
CA ARG A 125 3.05 11.26 0.45
C ARG A 125 1.62 11.71 0.68
N ASP A 126 1.32 12.99 0.46
CA ASP A 126 0.00 13.56 0.76
C ASP A 126 -1.10 12.85 -0.04
N VAL A 127 -0.82 12.54 -1.30
CA VAL A 127 -1.75 11.81 -2.18
C VAL A 127 -1.90 10.36 -1.75
N VAL A 128 -0.81 9.68 -1.38
CA VAL A 128 -0.86 8.28 -0.91
C VAL A 128 -1.61 8.18 0.41
N ILE A 129 -1.32 9.03 1.39
CA ILE A 129 -2.06 9.08 2.67
C ILE A 129 -3.55 9.31 2.41
N THR A 130 -3.91 10.28 1.56
CA THR A 130 -5.31 10.53 1.21
C THR A 130 -5.98 9.28 0.62
N HIS A 131 -5.27 8.55 -0.23
CA HIS A 131 -5.77 7.31 -0.82
C HIS A 131 -5.93 6.21 0.23
N ILE A 132 -4.93 6.00 1.09
CA ILE A 132 -4.95 5.06 2.22
C ILE A 132 -6.16 5.35 3.13
N THR A 133 -6.34 6.59 3.58
CA THR A 133 -7.49 6.98 4.41
C THR A 133 -8.83 6.77 3.71
N THR A 134 -8.88 6.90 2.38
CA THR A 134 -10.10 6.61 1.60
C THR A 134 -10.39 5.11 1.58
N LEU A 135 -9.37 4.27 1.45
CA LEU A 135 -9.51 2.82 1.53
C LEU A 135 -9.92 2.37 2.95
N GLU A 136 -9.31 2.94 3.98
CA GLU A 136 -9.61 2.66 5.39
C GLU A 136 -11.08 2.95 5.72
N LYS A 137 -11.58 4.13 5.34
CA LYS A 137 -12.99 4.46 5.53
C LYS A 137 -13.91 3.42 4.91
N ARG A 138 -13.58 2.94 3.71
CA ARG A 138 -14.37 1.90 3.03
C ARG A 138 -14.22 0.53 3.70
N TRP A 139 -13.04 0.22 4.22
CA TRP A 139 -12.80 -1.00 4.97
C TRP A 139 -13.70 -1.08 6.21
N ILE A 140 -13.84 0.05 6.91
CA ILE A 140 -14.74 0.21 8.06
C ILE A 140 -16.21 0.17 7.63
N GLU A 141 -16.58 0.87 6.54
CA GLU A 141 -17.95 0.86 5.99
C GLU A 141 -18.40 -0.54 5.52
N GLU A 142 -17.47 -1.40 5.11
CA GLU A 142 -17.73 -2.79 4.73
C GLU A 142 -17.71 -3.75 5.94
N GLU A 143 -17.64 -3.22 7.18
CA GLU A 143 -17.67 -3.96 8.45
C GLU A 143 -16.69 -5.14 8.50
N ARG A 144 -15.51 -4.96 7.89
CA ARG A 144 -14.51 -6.04 7.82
C ARG A 144 -13.98 -6.39 9.21
N PRO A 145 -13.83 -7.69 9.52
CA PRO A 145 -13.48 -8.14 10.87
C PRO A 145 -12.01 -7.91 11.23
N THR A 146 -11.15 -7.67 10.24
CA THR A 146 -9.71 -7.46 10.42
C THR A 146 -9.35 -5.98 10.43
N GLU A 147 -8.25 -5.65 11.11
CA GLU A 147 -7.70 -4.29 11.09
C GLU A 147 -7.25 -3.89 9.68
N PHE A 148 -7.37 -2.61 9.36
CA PHE A 148 -6.95 -2.09 8.08
C PHE A 148 -5.41 -2.05 7.99
N PRO A 149 -4.78 -2.69 7.00
CA PRO A 149 -3.35 -3.00 7.05
C PRO A 149 -2.43 -1.92 6.47
N LEU A 150 -2.98 -0.89 5.79
CA LEU A 150 -2.16 0.10 5.09
C LEU A 150 -1.88 1.31 5.98
N SER A 151 -0.63 1.76 5.99
CA SER A 151 -0.24 2.99 6.66
C SER A 151 0.91 3.64 5.89
N TRP A 152 1.03 4.96 5.96
CA TRP A 152 2.25 5.61 5.52
C TRP A 152 3.29 5.51 6.66
N PRO A 153 4.54 5.08 6.41
CA PRO A 153 5.54 4.91 7.45
C PRO A 153 5.78 6.20 8.24
N ALA A 154 5.89 6.07 9.56
CA ALA A 154 6.26 7.19 10.42
C ALA A 154 7.66 7.71 10.05
N LYS A 155 7.91 8.99 10.33
CA LYS A 155 9.27 9.54 10.29
C LYS A 155 9.90 9.19 11.62
N ASP A 156 10.81 8.21 11.62
CA ASP A 156 11.68 7.95 12.78
C ASP A 156 12.62 9.14 13.04
#